data_AF-A0A3D2JTC1-F1
#
_entry.id   AF-A0A3D2JTC1-F1
#
_cell.length_a   1.000
_cell.length_b   1.000
_cell.length_c   1.000
_cell.angle_alpha   90.00
_cell.angle_beta   90.00
_cell.angle_gamma   90.00
#
_symmetry.space_group_name_H-M   'P 1'
#
loop_
_entity.id
_entity.type
_entity.pdbx_description
1 polymer ?
#
loop_
_entity_poly.entity_id
_entity_poly.type
_entity_poly.pdbx_seq_one_letter_code
_entity_poly.pdbx_strand_id
1 'polypeptide(L)'
;MRIRSILSLLMVIVGLVPALLNAQRNSIETESHRFVEVDDGVWLGTGTGSVHTMSNVMVLVGDNDALVVDSHVTPAAARALIESLPALTDKPARYLVNSHYHFDHAHGNQSFPAGIEIIGHEFTRKKLNGELGNVLEENTFLSFSDAVPATIVNLERQVKSESDPARRSALEERLQVKRDYLNAIPEVQPTPPNITLDTKMTLYQNVN
;
A
#
# COMPACT_ATOMS: atom_id res chain seq x y z
N MET A 1 56.39 -40.83 29.30
CA MET A 1 54.93 -41.09 29.27
C MET A 1 54.32 -40.15 28.23
N ARG A 2 53.73 -40.71 27.16
CA ARG A 2 53.30 -40.00 25.94
C ARG A 2 51.98 -39.25 26.21
N ILE A 3 51.90 -37.95 25.89
CA ILE A 3 50.62 -37.25 25.72
C ILE A 3 50.49 -36.89 24.24
N ARG A 4 49.45 -37.46 23.63
CA ARG A 4 49.12 -37.39 22.21
C ARG A 4 48.33 -36.10 21.91
N SER A 5 48.76 -35.43 20.85
CA SER A 5 48.00 -34.70 19.82
C SER A 5 46.56 -34.26 20.13
N ILE A 6 46.34 -32.95 20.27
CA ILE A 6 45.04 -32.28 20.09
C ILE A 6 45.07 -31.62 18.70
N LEU A 7 44.60 -32.34 17.68
CA LEU A 7 43.33 -32.07 16.98
C LEU A 7 43.20 -30.63 16.44
N SER A 8 43.57 -30.51 15.18
CA SER A 8 43.12 -29.51 14.22
C SER A 8 41.59 -29.44 14.22
N LEU A 9 41.03 -28.33 14.70
CA LEU A 9 39.67 -27.91 14.34
C LEU A 9 39.58 -26.38 14.41
N LEU A 10 40.37 -25.70 13.57
CA LEU A 10 40.04 -24.31 13.20
C LEU A 10 38.93 -24.40 12.15
N MET A 11 37.73 -24.71 12.63
CA MET A 11 36.52 -24.80 11.83
C MET A 11 36.19 -23.40 11.30
N VAL A 12 35.97 -23.35 9.99
CA VAL A 12 35.46 -22.25 9.17
C VAL A 12 34.28 -21.53 9.85
N ILE A 13 34.53 -20.52 10.68
CA ILE A 13 33.51 -19.60 11.23
C ILE A 13 33.89 -18.15 10.91
N VAL A 14 34.40 -17.89 9.71
CA VAL A 14 34.62 -16.51 9.22
C VAL A 14 33.79 -16.21 7.96
N GLY A 15 33.20 -17.23 7.33
CA GLY A 15 32.43 -17.06 6.09
C GLY A 15 30.92 -16.84 6.25
N LEU A 16 30.33 -17.06 7.43
CA LEU A 16 28.86 -16.99 7.60
C LEU A 16 28.32 -15.65 8.11
N VAL A 17 29.19 -14.75 8.56
CA VAL A 17 28.77 -13.44 9.11
C VAL A 17 28.53 -12.36 8.05
N PRO A 18 29.19 -12.32 6.86
CA PRO A 18 28.94 -11.24 5.91
C PRO A 18 27.56 -11.28 5.24
N ALA A 19 26.90 -12.45 5.18
CA ALA A 19 25.62 -12.59 4.48
C ALA A 19 24.42 -12.01 5.26
N LEU A 20 24.55 -11.86 6.58
CA LEU A 20 23.47 -11.31 7.42
C LEU A 20 23.49 -9.77 7.51
N LEU A 21 24.59 -9.12 7.10
CA LEU A 21 24.72 -7.66 7.12
C LEU A 21 24.21 -6.96 5.85
N ASN A 22 23.89 -7.72 4.79
CA ASN A 22 23.49 -7.17 3.48
C ASN A 22 22.00 -7.33 3.13
N ALA A 23 21.16 -7.75 4.08
CA ALA A 23 19.71 -7.89 3.87
C ALA A 23 18.89 -6.76 4.51
N GLN A 24 19.50 -5.63 4.87
CA GLN A 24 18.74 -4.44 5.20
C GLN A 24 18.31 -3.79 3.88
N ARG A 25 17.20 -4.31 3.31
CA ARG A 25 16.53 -3.69 2.17
C ARG A 25 16.33 -2.21 2.46
N ASN A 26 16.64 -1.35 1.48
CA ASN A 26 16.42 0.08 1.59
C ASN A 26 14.96 0.32 1.97
N SER A 27 14.74 1.12 3.02
CA SER A 27 13.40 1.52 3.41
C SER A 27 13.32 3.02 3.56
N ILE A 28 12.29 3.60 2.95
CA ILE A 28 12.01 5.03 2.97
C ILE A 28 10.64 5.18 3.63
N GLU A 29 10.52 6.11 4.57
CA GLU A 29 9.27 6.36 5.29
C GLU A 29 8.88 7.82 5.13
N THR A 30 7.66 8.06 4.65
CA THR A 30 6.99 9.36 4.62
C THR A 30 6.00 9.43 5.79
N GLU A 31 5.27 10.53 5.92
CA GLU A 31 4.20 10.63 6.92
C GLU A 31 3.17 9.50 6.79
N SER A 32 2.81 9.12 5.56
CA SER A 32 1.70 8.20 5.29
C SER A 32 2.11 6.82 4.82
N HIS A 33 3.30 6.67 4.22
CA HIS A 33 3.73 5.41 3.63
C HIS A 33 5.15 5.02 4.05
N ARG A 34 5.32 3.74 4.37
CA ARG A 34 6.61 3.07 4.41
C ARG A 34 6.81 2.30 3.12
N PHE A 35 7.92 2.55 2.44
CA PHE A 35 8.36 1.84 1.26
C PHE A 35 9.55 0.95 1.59
N VAL A 36 9.53 -0.29 1.11
CA VAL A 36 10.65 -1.23 1.22
C VAL A 36 11.01 -1.70 -0.18
N GLU A 37 12.27 -1.50 -0.58
CA GLU A 37 12.78 -1.96 -1.86
C GLU A 37 12.85 -3.49 -1.86
N VAL A 38 12.15 -4.13 -2.80
CA VAL A 38 12.11 -5.60 -2.91
C VAL A 38 13.07 -6.12 -3.97
N ASP A 39 13.34 -5.29 -4.98
CA ASP A 39 14.29 -5.47 -6.09
C ASP A 39 14.63 -4.08 -6.66
N ASP A 40 15.61 -3.99 -7.56
CA ASP A 40 16.06 -2.72 -8.15
C ASP A 40 14.87 -1.93 -8.71
N GLY A 41 14.60 -0.75 -8.14
CA GLY A 41 13.48 0.11 -8.55
C GLY A 41 12.07 -0.42 -8.24
N VAL A 42 11.94 -1.58 -7.57
CA VAL A 42 10.66 -2.19 -7.19
C VAL A 42 10.43 -2.01 -5.68
N TRP A 43 9.34 -1.33 -5.33
CA TRP A 43 9.04 -0.96 -3.95
C TRP A 43 7.69 -1.51 -3.50
N LEU A 44 7.66 -2.11 -2.32
CA LEU A 44 6.43 -2.40 -1.57
C LEU A 44 6.07 -1.18 -0.71
N GLY A 45 4.88 -0.61 -0.90
CA GLY A 45 4.33 0.46 -0.08
C GLY A 45 3.27 -0.05 0.91
N THR A 46 3.42 0.31 2.17
CA THR A 46 2.48 0.03 3.26
C THR A 46 2.12 1.32 3.99
N GLY A 47 0.90 1.47 4.46
CA GLY A 47 0.53 2.63 5.28
C GLY A 47 1.26 2.64 6.64
N THR A 48 1.70 3.80 7.09
CA THR A 48 2.30 3.99 8.44
C THR A 48 1.25 3.93 9.56
N GLY A 49 -0.03 4.06 9.19
CA GLY A 49 -1.17 4.15 10.10
C GLY A 49 -1.73 5.55 10.27
N SER A 50 -1.07 6.59 9.74
CA SER A 50 -1.57 7.98 9.75
C SER A 50 -2.71 8.22 8.75
N VAL A 51 -2.87 7.34 7.75
CA VAL A 51 -4.02 7.30 6.85
C VAL A 51 -4.55 5.86 6.75
N HIS A 52 -5.85 5.71 6.55
CA HIS A 52 -6.46 4.39 6.41
C HIS A 52 -6.31 3.88 4.97
N THR A 53 -5.36 2.98 4.72
CA THR A 53 -5.07 2.44 3.37
C THR A 53 -5.79 1.13 3.04
N MET A 54 -5.92 0.24 4.03
CA MET A 54 -6.45 -1.15 3.96
C MET A 54 -5.73 -2.14 3.04
N SER A 55 -4.98 -1.66 2.06
CA SER A 55 -4.16 -2.47 1.16
C SER A 55 -2.71 -2.00 1.16
N ASN A 56 -1.86 -2.81 0.54
CA ASN A 56 -0.51 -2.43 0.16
C ASN A 56 -0.50 -2.04 -1.33
N VAL A 57 0.52 -1.29 -1.74
CA VAL A 57 0.76 -0.94 -3.14
C VAL A 57 2.14 -1.41 -3.57
N MET A 58 2.34 -1.52 -4.87
CA MET A 58 3.68 -1.64 -5.45
C MET A 58 3.99 -0.40 -6.28
N VAL A 59 5.23 0.07 -6.23
CA VAL A 59 5.73 1.12 -7.11
C VAL A 59 6.95 0.59 -7.85
N LEU A 60 6.89 0.60 -9.18
CA LEU A 60 8.02 0.34 -10.05
C LEU A 60 8.52 1.68 -10.61
N VAL A 61 9.76 2.04 -10.26
CA VAL A 61 10.43 3.25 -10.75
C VAL A 61 11.27 2.88 -11.97
N GLY A 62 10.74 3.14 -13.17
CA GLY A 62 11.48 2.95 -14.42
C GLY A 62 12.34 4.16 -14.78
N ASP A 63 13.00 4.14 -15.95
CA ASP A 63 13.89 5.22 -16.40
C ASP A 63 13.19 6.57 -16.60
N ASN A 64 11.97 6.56 -17.11
CA ASN A 64 11.24 7.77 -17.52
C ASN A 64 10.00 8.05 -16.68
N ASP A 65 9.37 7.00 -16.13
CA ASP A 65 8.10 7.07 -15.44
C ASP A 65 8.02 6.02 -14.34
N ALA A 66 7.05 6.21 -13.45
CA ALA A 66 6.68 5.22 -12.44
C ALA A 66 5.38 4.51 -12.82
N LEU A 67 5.30 3.23 -12.49
CA LEU A 67 4.09 2.43 -12.48
C LEU A 67 3.69 2.14 -11.04
N VAL A 68 2.44 2.40 -10.71
CA VAL A 68 1.86 2.10 -9.39
C VAL A 68 0.86 0.96 -9.54
N VAL A 69 0.87 0.00 -8.62
CA VAL A 69 -0.14 -1.05 -8.54
C VAL A 69 -1.03 -0.80 -7.34
N ASP A 70 -2.33 -0.68 -7.62
CA ASP A 70 -3.43 -0.37 -6.73
C ASP A 70 -3.41 1.05 -6.14
N SER A 71 -4.58 1.53 -5.72
CA SER A 71 -4.82 2.94 -5.36
C SER A 71 -5.37 3.15 -3.96
N HIS A 72 -5.39 2.11 -3.13
CA HIS A 72 -5.99 2.13 -1.79
C HIS A 72 -7.51 2.35 -1.76
N VAL A 73 -8.02 2.32 -0.52
CA VAL A 73 -9.44 2.24 -0.18
C VAL A 73 -10.26 3.51 -0.40
N THR A 74 -9.62 4.68 -0.47
CA THR A 74 -10.32 5.97 -0.62
C THR A 74 -9.50 6.97 -1.43
N PRO A 75 -10.15 8.01 -1.96
CA PRO A 75 -9.47 9.15 -2.58
C PRO A 75 -8.44 9.80 -1.65
N ALA A 76 -8.75 9.93 -0.36
CA ALA A 76 -7.83 10.49 0.62
C ALA A 76 -6.54 9.64 0.76
N ALA A 77 -6.68 8.31 0.83
CA ALA A 77 -5.53 7.41 0.88
C ALA A 77 -4.68 7.46 -0.40
N ALA A 78 -5.32 7.52 -1.58
CA ALA A 78 -4.61 7.69 -2.85
C ALA A 78 -3.85 9.02 -2.93
N ARG A 79 -4.44 10.13 -2.49
CA ARG A 79 -3.74 11.44 -2.43
C ARG A 79 -2.50 11.36 -1.55
N ALA A 80 -2.63 10.77 -0.36
CA ALA A 80 -1.50 10.57 0.55
C ALA A 80 -0.39 9.68 -0.06
N LEU A 81 -0.76 8.66 -0.85
CA LEU A 81 0.19 7.87 -1.62
C LEU A 81 0.90 8.72 -2.68
N ILE A 82 0.16 9.46 -3.50
CA ILE A 82 0.69 10.34 -4.55
C ILE A 82 1.67 11.37 -3.97
N GLU A 83 1.33 11.97 -2.84
CA GLU A 83 2.18 12.90 -2.10
C GLU A 83 3.46 12.25 -1.55
N SER A 84 3.45 10.92 -1.37
CA SER A 84 4.60 10.15 -0.88
C SER A 84 5.52 9.65 -1.99
N LEU A 85 5.03 9.52 -3.24
CA LEU A 85 5.82 9.05 -4.38
C LEU A 85 7.12 9.84 -4.64
N PRO A 86 7.17 11.18 -4.43
CA PRO A 86 8.41 11.96 -4.55
C PRO A 86 9.57 11.50 -3.66
N ALA A 87 9.29 10.73 -2.60
CA ALA A 87 10.34 10.14 -1.77
C ALA A 87 11.08 8.99 -2.47
N LEU A 88 10.47 8.39 -3.50
CA LEU A 88 11.07 7.32 -4.32
C LEU A 88 11.69 7.84 -5.61
N THR A 89 11.07 8.83 -6.25
CA THR A 89 11.44 9.29 -7.58
C THR A 89 10.86 10.66 -7.91
N ASP A 90 11.56 11.45 -8.72
CA ASP A 90 11.06 12.69 -9.32
C ASP A 90 10.30 12.46 -10.65
N LYS A 91 10.29 11.23 -11.14
CA LYS A 91 9.62 10.83 -12.39
C LYS A 91 8.10 10.82 -12.21
N PRO A 92 7.32 11.18 -13.24
CA PRO A 92 5.87 11.15 -13.14
C PRO A 92 5.35 9.71 -13.02
N ALA A 93 4.29 9.52 -12.23
CA ALA A 93 3.48 8.33 -12.33
C ALA A 93 2.69 8.35 -13.66
N ARG A 94 2.92 7.36 -14.51
CA ARG A 94 2.26 7.23 -15.82
C ARG A 94 1.18 6.16 -15.80
N TYR A 95 1.47 5.04 -15.15
CA TYR A 95 0.60 3.88 -15.10
C TYR A 95 0.06 3.68 -13.69
N LEU A 96 -1.24 3.43 -13.61
CA LEU A 96 -1.88 2.83 -12.45
C LEU A 96 -2.45 1.48 -12.87
N VAL A 97 -2.01 0.40 -12.23
CA VAL A 97 -2.52 -0.94 -12.51
C VAL A 97 -3.47 -1.34 -11.40
N ASN A 98 -4.71 -1.69 -11.72
CA ASN A 98 -5.60 -2.33 -10.75
C ASN A 98 -5.44 -3.83 -10.82
N SER A 99 -5.07 -4.45 -9.71
CA SER A 99 -5.03 -5.90 -9.56
C SER A 99 -6.41 -6.51 -9.74
N HIS A 100 -7.44 -5.87 -9.18
CA HIS A 100 -8.86 -6.20 -9.34
C HIS A 100 -9.75 -5.02 -8.88
N TYR A 101 -11.07 -5.21 -8.89
CA TYR A 101 -12.05 -4.14 -8.69
C TYR A 101 -12.42 -3.83 -7.23
N HIS A 102 -11.91 -4.60 -6.26
CA HIS A 102 -12.31 -4.41 -4.87
C HIS A 102 -11.91 -3.03 -4.34
N PHE A 103 -12.70 -2.59 -3.38
CA PHE A 103 -12.68 -1.23 -2.83
C PHE A 103 -11.30 -0.80 -2.35
N ASP A 104 -10.58 -1.68 -1.66
CA ASP A 104 -9.25 -1.44 -1.11
C ASP A 104 -8.15 -1.32 -2.17
N HIS A 105 -8.42 -1.71 -3.42
CA HIS A 105 -7.45 -1.67 -4.52
C HIS A 105 -7.75 -0.62 -5.59
N ALA A 106 -9.02 -0.19 -5.74
CA ALA A 106 -9.45 0.63 -6.87
C ALA A 106 -10.24 1.90 -6.50
N HIS A 107 -10.71 2.07 -5.26
CA HIS A 107 -11.53 3.24 -4.91
C HIS A 107 -10.75 4.54 -4.76
N GLY A 108 -9.42 4.48 -4.77
CA GLY A 108 -8.56 5.66 -4.84
C GLY A 108 -8.26 6.15 -6.27
N ASN A 109 -8.63 5.39 -7.30
CA ASN A 109 -8.26 5.66 -8.70
C ASN A 109 -8.52 7.10 -9.14
N GLN A 110 -9.64 7.69 -8.72
CA GLN A 110 -10.06 9.05 -9.09
C GLN A 110 -9.08 10.16 -8.68
N SER A 111 -8.17 9.88 -7.74
CA SER A 111 -7.22 10.88 -7.22
C SER A 111 -5.94 10.96 -8.03
N PHE A 112 -5.67 9.99 -8.89
CA PHE A 112 -4.50 10.05 -9.76
C PHE A 112 -4.67 11.17 -10.80
N PRO A 113 -3.56 11.80 -11.23
CA PRO A 113 -3.63 12.95 -12.14
C PRO A 113 -4.40 12.66 -13.43
N ALA A 114 -5.07 13.69 -13.95
CA ALA A 114 -5.70 13.60 -15.27
C ALA A 114 -4.66 13.18 -16.32
N GLY A 115 -4.99 12.18 -17.13
CA GLY A 115 -4.08 11.61 -18.13
C GLY A 115 -3.32 10.36 -17.68
N ILE A 116 -3.44 9.93 -16.42
CA ILE A 116 -2.96 8.62 -15.96
C ILE A 116 -3.55 7.49 -16.82
N GLU A 117 -2.71 6.54 -17.23
CA GLU A 117 -3.12 5.33 -17.93
C GLU A 117 -3.49 4.26 -16.89
N ILE A 118 -4.78 4.03 -16.67
CA ILE A 118 -5.28 3.04 -15.72
C ILE A 118 -5.46 1.71 -16.44
N ILE A 119 -4.62 0.74 -16.11
CA ILE A 119 -4.58 -0.58 -16.70
C ILE A 119 -5.30 -1.56 -15.77
N GLY A 120 -6.17 -2.41 -16.32
CA GLY A 120 -6.79 -3.47 -15.54
C GLY A 120 -7.51 -4.49 -16.41
N HIS A 121 -7.93 -5.60 -15.80
CA HIS A 121 -8.72 -6.61 -16.52
C HIS A 121 -10.05 -6.03 -17.01
N GLU A 122 -10.58 -6.48 -18.15
CA GLU A 122 -11.87 -5.99 -18.67
C GLU A 122 -13.03 -6.21 -17.70
N PHE A 123 -13.01 -7.31 -16.94
CA PHE A 123 -13.94 -7.55 -15.82
C PHE A 123 -13.86 -6.45 -14.74
N THR A 124 -12.65 -6.02 -14.36
CA THR A 124 -12.46 -4.92 -13.40
C THR A 124 -13.09 -3.63 -13.91
N ARG A 125 -12.91 -3.35 -15.21
CA ARG A 125 -13.55 -2.21 -15.86
C ARG A 125 -15.07 -2.28 -15.80
N LYS A 126 -15.64 -3.42 -16.19
CA LYS A 126 -17.09 -3.67 -16.20
C LYS A 126 -17.71 -3.61 -14.78
N LYS A 127 -16.94 -3.94 -13.76
CA LYS A 127 -17.35 -3.76 -12.35
C LYS A 127 -17.36 -2.28 -11.96
N LEU A 128 -16.23 -1.60 -12.14
CA LEU A 128 -16.08 -0.22 -11.67
C LEU A 128 -16.93 0.80 -12.46
N ASN A 129 -17.35 0.48 -13.68
CA ASN A 129 -18.21 1.36 -14.47
C ASN A 129 -19.71 1.05 -14.35
N GLY A 130 -20.10 0.08 -13.51
CA GLY A 130 -21.49 -0.27 -13.26
C GLY A 130 -22.13 -1.25 -14.24
N GLU A 131 -21.42 -1.73 -15.27
CA GLU A 131 -21.95 -2.74 -16.21
C GLU A 131 -22.28 -4.08 -15.52
N LEU A 132 -21.56 -4.42 -14.44
CA LEU A 132 -21.73 -5.65 -13.67
C LEU A 132 -22.15 -5.40 -12.21
N GLY A 133 -22.97 -4.37 -12.00
CA GLY A 133 -23.51 -3.98 -10.70
C GLY A 133 -22.76 -2.81 -10.06
N ASN A 134 -23.30 -2.30 -8.95
CA ASN A 134 -22.71 -1.19 -8.22
C ASN A 134 -21.74 -1.72 -7.15
N VAL A 135 -20.43 -1.49 -7.33
CA VAL A 135 -19.39 -1.91 -6.38
C VAL A 135 -19.55 -1.30 -4.98
N LEU A 136 -20.26 -0.17 -4.86
CA LEU A 136 -20.57 0.47 -3.57
C LEU A 136 -21.74 -0.19 -2.81
N GLU A 137 -22.43 -1.15 -3.43
CA GLU A 137 -23.49 -1.95 -2.81
C GLU A 137 -23.06 -3.40 -2.58
N GLU A 138 -21.85 -3.79 -3.00
CA GLU A 138 -21.34 -5.14 -2.83
C GLU A 138 -20.89 -5.38 -1.39
N ASN A 139 -21.08 -6.62 -0.91
CA ASN A 139 -20.67 -7.03 0.44
C ASN A 139 -19.17 -6.82 0.71
N THR A 140 -18.34 -6.91 -0.33
CA THR A 140 -16.91 -6.66 -0.26
C THR A 140 -16.60 -5.24 0.22
N PHE A 141 -17.41 -4.25 -0.11
CA PHE A 141 -17.30 -2.88 0.39
C PHE A 141 -18.10 -2.68 1.69
N LEU A 142 -19.38 -3.07 1.71
CA LEU A 142 -20.30 -2.81 2.83
C LEU A 142 -19.84 -3.42 4.15
N SER A 143 -19.28 -4.64 4.11
CA SER A 143 -18.81 -5.32 5.34
C SER A 143 -17.70 -4.57 6.08
N PHE A 144 -16.99 -3.66 5.39
CA PHE A 144 -15.94 -2.83 5.98
C PHE A 144 -16.39 -1.41 6.27
N SER A 145 -17.18 -0.79 5.38
CA SER A 145 -17.66 0.59 5.56
C SER A 145 -18.73 0.71 6.66
N ASP A 146 -19.68 -0.23 6.72
CA ASP A 146 -20.78 -0.18 7.70
C ASP A 146 -20.30 -0.36 9.15
N ALA A 147 -19.15 -1.00 9.35
CA ALA A 147 -18.56 -1.22 10.67
C ALA A 147 -17.82 0.02 11.21
N VAL A 148 -17.53 1.02 10.38
CA VAL A 148 -16.71 2.19 10.77
C VAL A 148 -17.37 3.04 11.85
N PRO A 149 -18.67 3.41 11.77
CA PRO A 149 -19.31 4.21 12.82
C PRO A 149 -19.25 3.53 14.18
N ALA A 150 -19.54 2.22 14.25
CA ALA A 150 -19.45 1.47 15.50
C ALA A 150 -18.01 1.43 16.06
N THR A 151 -17.02 1.32 15.19
CA THR A 151 -15.60 1.38 15.55
C THR A 151 -15.23 2.73 16.16
N ILE A 152 -15.69 3.85 15.57
CA ILE A 152 -15.49 5.20 16.11
C ILE A 152 -16.08 5.33 17.51
N VAL A 153 -17.34 4.91 17.71
CA VAL A 153 -17.98 4.98 19.05
C VAL A 153 -17.20 4.15 20.08
N ASN A 154 -16.69 2.97 19.69
CA ASN A 154 -15.88 2.14 20.58
C ASN A 154 -14.53 2.80 20.92
N LEU A 155 -13.87 3.47 19.96
CA LEU A 155 -12.64 4.21 20.19
C LEU A 155 -12.87 5.43 21.10
N GLU A 156 -13.97 6.17 20.90
CA GLU A 156 -14.34 7.29 21.78
C GLU A 156 -14.54 6.84 23.23
N ARG A 157 -15.16 5.68 23.46
CA ARG A 157 -15.30 5.10 24.80
C ARG A 157 -13.93 4.76 25.39
N GLN A 158 -13.04 4.14 24.60
CA GLN A 158 -11.68 3.79 25.03
C GLN A 158 -10.87 5.04 25.43
N VAL A 159 -10.87 6.09 24.59
CA VAL A 159 -10.19 7.36 24.87
C VAL A 159 -10.68 7.96 26.21
N LYS A 160 -12.00 7.98 26.43
CA LYS A 160 -12.59 8.51 27.67
C LYS A 160 -12.21 7.70 28.91
N SER A 161 -12.08 6.38 28.79
CA SER A 161 -11.76 5.49 29.90
C SER A 161 -10.27 5.31 30.15
N GLU A 162 -9.41 5.60 29.18
CA GLU A 162 -7.97 5.40 29.28
C GLU A 162 -7.35 6.46 30.19
N SER A 163 -6.57 6.01 31.17
CA SER A 163 -5.93 6.86 32.18
C SER A 163 -4.46 7.13 31.86
N ASP A 164 -3.80 6.23 31.13
CA ASP A 164 -2.42 6.39 30.70
C ASP A 164 -2.33 7.41 29.54
N PRO A 165 -1.57 8.52 29.69
CA PRO A 165 -1.53 9.56 28.67
C PRO A 165 -0.99 9.11 27.31
N ALA A 166 0.00 8.21 27.30
CA ALA A 166 0.61 7.74 26.06
C ALA A 166 -0.37 6.84 25.27
N ARG A 167 -1.05 5.92 25.95
CA ARG A 167 -2.10 5.09 25.34
C ARG A 167 -3.30 5.92 24.89
N ARG A 168 -3.68 6.94 25.68
CA ARG A 168 -4.77 7.85 25.29
C ARG A 168 -4.42 8.58 23.99
N SER A 169 -3.21 9.13 23.86
CA SER A 169 -2.74 9.77 22.62
C SER A 169 -2.81 8.82 21.42
N ALA A 170 -2.33 7.59 21.55
CA ALA A 170 -2.38 6.60 20.48
C ALA A 170 -3.83 6.21 20.09
N LEU A 171 -4.75 6.18 21.06
CA LEU A 171 -6.18 5.96 20.80
C LEU A 171 -6.82 7.17 20.09
N GLU A 172 -6.44 8.38 20.45
CA GLU A 172 -6.89 9.62 19.81
C GLU A 172 -6.43 9.69 18.35
N GLU A 173 -5.18 9.33 18.06
CA GLU A 173 -4.66 9.22 16.69
C GLU A 173 -5.46 8.18 15.88
N ARG A 174 -5.66 6.98 16.43
CA ARG A 174 -6.49 5.94 15.77
C ARG A 174 -7.93 6.39 15.54
N LEU A 175 -8.51 7.09 16.50
CA LEU A 175 -9.86 7.65 16.39
C LEU A 175 -9.93 8.68 15.26
N GLN A 176 -8.93 9.56 15.17
CA GLN A 176 -8.86 10.57 14.13
C GLN A 176 -8.77 9.92 12.74
N VAL A 177 -7.86 8.96 12.55
CA VAL A 177 -7.72 8.21 11.30
C VAL A 177 -9.02 7.52 10.88
N LYS A 178 -9.79 6.98 11.84
CA LYS A 178 -11.09 6.36 11.54
C LYS A 178 -12.18 7.37 11.20
N ARG A 179 -12.17 8.56 11.81
CA ARG A 179 -13.07 9.66 11.42
C ARG A 179 -12.76 10.17 10.03
N ASP A 180 -11.49 10.35 9.71
CA ASP A 180 -11.06 10.79 8.38
C ASP A 180 -11.42 9.75 7.32
N TYR A 181 -11.25 8.46 7.63
CA TYR A 181 -11.74 7.39 6.78
C TYR A 181 -13.27 7.46 6.56
N LEU A 182 -14.06 7.62 7.63
CA LEU A 182 -15.51 7.75 7.51
C LEU A 182 -15.92 8.94 6.62
N ASN A 183 -15.22 10.07 6.74
CA ASN A 183 -15.47 11.27 5.95
C ASN A 183 -15.08 11.09 4.47
N ALA A 184 -14.06 10.27 4.19
CA ALA A 184 -13.59 10.02 2.84
C ALA A 184 -14.43 8.97 2.07
N ILE A 185 -15.16 8.09 2.77
CA ILE A 185 -16.00 7.06 2.13
C ILE A 185 -17.01 7.67 1.14
N PRO A 186 -17.79 8.72 1.49
CA PRO A 186 -18.72 9.36 0.56
C PRO A 186 -18.07 10.05 -0.65
N GLU A 187 -16.76 10.31 -0.63
CA GLU A 187 -16.05 10.92 -1.77
C GLU A 187 -15.78 9.93 -2.91
N VAL A 188 -15.92 8.62 -2.63
CA VAL A 188 -15.58 7.55 -3.57
C VAL A 188 -16.47 7.62 -4.81
N GLN A 189 -15.82 7.72 -5.96
CA GLN A 189 -16.37 7.63 -7.31
C GLN A 189 -15.59 6.55 -8.06
N PRO A 190 -16.14 5.32 -8.17
CA PRO A 190 -15.48 4.22 -8.85
C PRO A 190 -15.01 4.66 -10.25
N THR A 191 -13.69 4.65 -10.45
CA THR A 191 -13.06 5.12 -11.69
C THR A 191 -12.45 3.92 -12.40
N PRO A 192 -13.02 3.49 -13.54
CA PRO A 192 -12.64 2.24 -14.17
C PRO A 192 -11.31 2.36 -14.96
N PRO A 193 -10.58 1.23 -15.16
CA PRO A 193 -9.50 1.16 -16.14
C PRO A 193 -9.88 1.72 -17.50
N ASN A 194 -8.97 2.52 -18.08
CA ASN A 194 -9.11 3.07 -19.44
C ASN A 194 -8.29 2.29 -20.47
N ILE A 195 -7.39 1.43 -20.03
CA ILE A 195 -6.69 0.41 -20.83
C ILE A 195 -7.05 -0.96 -20.25
N THR A 196 -7.55 -1.86 -21.10
CA THR A 196 -7.99 -3.19 -20.65
C THR A 196 -7.19 -4.32 -21.26
N LEU A 197 -7.00 -5.37 -20.46
CA LEU A 197 -6.58 -6.68 -20.94
C LEU A 197 -7.63 -7.74 -20.58
N ASP A 198 -7.61 -8.85 -21.31
CA ASP A 198 -8.39 -10.05 -21.00
C ASP A 198 -7.44 -11.15 -20.49
N THR A 199 -6.54 -11.63 -21.34
CA THR A 199 -5.61 -12.73 -20.96
C THR A 199 -4.22 -12.25 -20.55
N LYS A 200 -3.61 -11.37 -21.35
CA LYS A 200 -2.23 -10.91 -21.13
C LYS A 200 -2.00 -9.53 -21.72
N MET A 201 -1.26 -8.72 -20.98
CA MET A 201 -0.58 -7.53 -21.46
C MET A 201 0.90 -7.66 -21.09
N THR A 202 1.78 -7.04 -21.87
CA THR A 202 3.20 -6.94 -21.51
C THR A 202 3.63 -5.50 -21.70
N LEU A 203 4.07 -4.89 -20.60
CA LEU A 203 4.69 -3.59 -20.57
C LEU A 203 6.20 -3.80 -20.50
N TYR A 204 6.94 -3.12 -21.36
CA TYR A 204 8.40 -3.08 -21.29
C TYR A 204 8.79 -1.73 -20.69
N GLN A 205 9.37 -1.75 -19.50
CA GLN A 205 9.98 -0.60 -18.86
C GLN A 205 11.42 -0.96 -18.53
N ASN A 206 12.33 -0.04 -18.81
CA ASN A 206 13.69 -0.14 -18.32
C ASN A 206 13.71 0.29 -16.86
N VAL A 207 14.47 -0.44 -16.05
CA VAL A 207 14.75 -0.14 -14.65
C VAL A 207 16.27 -0.01 -14.58
N ASN A 208 16.76 1.11 -14.05
CA ASN A 208 18.19 1.41 -13.97
C ASN A 208 18.94 0.41 -13.08
#